data_AF-A0A226WY48-F1
#
_entry.id   AF-A0A226WY48-F1
#
_cell.length_a   1.000
_cell.length_b   1.000
_cell.length_c   1.000
_cell.angle_alpha   90.00
_cell.angle_beta   90.00
_cell.angle_gamma   90.00
#
_symmetry.space_group_name_H-M   'P 1'
#
loop_
_entity.id
_entity.type
_entity.pdbx_description
1 polymer ?
#
loop_
_entity_poly.entity_id
_entity_poly.type
_entity_poly.pdbx_seq_one_letter_code
_entity_poly.pdbx_strand_id
1 'polypeptide(L)' 'MVAPEALIVPDVAKATSPGGTIEVRIGRAMVKVDGAVDVETLRAVLASLRS' A
#
# COMPACT_ATOMS: atom_id res chain seq x y z
N MET A 1 19.95 23.20 -34.91
CA MET A 1 18.84 23.42 -33.98
C MET A 1 18.74 22.17 -33.11
N VAL A 2 19.44 22.15 -31.98
CA VAL A 2 19.50 20.99 -31.08
C VAL A 2 18.28 21.05 -30.16
N ALA A 3 17.45 20.01 -30.16
CA ALA A 3 16.32 19.88 -29.26
C ALA A 3 16.84 19.73 -27.81
N PRO A 4 16.18 20.32 -26.80
CA PRO A 4 16.64 20.14 -25.43
C PRO A 4 16.34 18.70 -25.01
N GLU A 5 17.40 17.96 -24.65
CA GLU A 5 17.27 16.70 -23.95
C GLU A 5 16.46 16.95 -22.68
N ALA A 6 15.26 16.38 -22.63
CA ALA A 6 14.42 16.43 -21.44
C ALA A 6 15.21 15.79 -20.30
N LEU A 7 15.64 16.62 -19.36
CA LEU A 7 16.22 16.18 -18.10
C LEU A 7 15.18 15.28 -17.44
N ILE A 8 15.38 13.95 -17.52
CA ILE A 8 14.56 13.00 -16.77
C ILE A 8 15.00 13.16 -15.33
N VAL A 9 14.42 14.15 -14.65
CA VAL A 9 14.36 14.13 -13.20
C VAL A 9 13.64 12.83 -12.86
N PRO A 10 14.24 11.89 -12.11
CA PRO A 10 13.43 10.87 -11.48
C PRO A 10 12.47 11.66 -10.62
N ASP A 11 11.20 11.67 -11.02
CA ASP A 11 10.12 12.04 -10.13
C ASP A 11 10.37 11.21 -8.88
N VAL A 12 10.91 11.84 -7.84
CA VAL A 12 10.79 11.32 -6.49
C VAL A 12 9.31 11.43 -6.25
N ALA A 13 8.58 10.46 -6.80
CA ALA A 13 7.17 10.26 -6.60
C ALA A 13 7.08 10.13 -5.11
N LYS A 14 6.73 11.25 -4.45
CA LYS A 14 6.41 11.33 -3.04
C LYS A 14 5.67 10.05 -2.76
N ALA A 15 6.29 9.14 -2.00
CA ALA A 15 5.80 7.78 -1.81
C ALA A 15 4.38 7.92 -1.30
N THR A 16 3.44 7.92 -2.24
CA THR A 16 2.02 8.03 -1.96
C THR A 16 1.77 6.63 -1.53
N SER A 17 1.84 6.41 -0.22
CA SER A 17 1.59 5.11 0.38
C SER A 17 0.34 4.59 -0.31
N PRO A 18 0.43 3.51 -1.12
CA PRO A 18 -0.67 3.11 -1.97
C PRO A 18 -1.83 2.79 -1.05
N GLY A 19 -2.76 3.75 -0.96
CA GLY A 19 -3.93 3.65 -0.11
C GLY A 19 -4.90 2.73 -0.81
N GLY A 20 -5.29 1.66 -0.13
CA GLY A 20 -6.21 0.67 -0.66
C GLY A 20 -7.09 0.10 0.45
N THR A 21 -8.05 -0.71 0.05
CA THR A 21 -8.86 -1.50 0.99
C THR A 21 -8.44 -2.94 0.87
N ILE A 22 -8.09 -3.57 1.99
CA ILE A 22 -7.89 -5.01 2.09
C ILE A 22 -9.10 -5.63 2.77
N GLU A 23 -9.73 -6.57 2.08
CA GLU A 23 -10.81 -7.37 2.63
C GLU A 23 -10.30 -8.80 2.86
N VAL A 24 -10.23 -9.21 4.13
CA VAL A 24 -9.82 -10.56 4.51
C VAL A 24 -11.03 -11.29 5.09
N ARG A 25 -11.34 -12.46 4.54
CA ARG A 25 -12.44 -13.30 5.02
C ARG A 25 -11.88 -14.55 5.70
N ILE A 26 -12.21 -14.74 6.98
CA ILE A 26 -11.78 -15.88 7.79
C ILE A 26 -13.02 -16.58 8.34
N GLY A 27 -13.37 -17.73 7.75
CA GLY A 27 -14.62 -18.43 8.08
C GLY A 27 -15.84 -17.53 7.87
N ARG A 28 -16.51 -17.16 8.98
CA ARG A 28 -17.66 -16.23 8.97
C ARG A 28 -17.27 -14.77 9.28
N ALA A 29 -16.03 -14.51 9.69
CA ALA A 29 -15.55 -13.17 9.99
C ALA A 29 -15.05 -12.47 8.72
N MET A 30 -15.31 -11.17 8.63
CA MET A 30 -14.85 -10.28 7.57
C MET A 30 -14.06 -9.15 8.23
N VAL A 31 -12.82 -8.95 7.81
CA VAL A 31 -11.94 -7.88 8.28
C VAL A 31 -11.70 -6.93 7.12
N LYS A 32 -11.97 -5.65 7.35
CA LYS A 32 -11.69 -4.57 6.40
C LYS A 32 -10.59 -3.71 6.96
N VAL A 33 -9.56 -3.46 6.16
CA VAL A 33 -8.46 -2.57 6.48
C VAL A 33 -8.38 -1.53 5.38
N ASP A 34 -8.66 -0.28 5.73
CA ASP A 34 -8.63 0.86 4.82
C ASP A 34 -7.37 1.70 5.04
N GLY A 35 -6.85 2.27 3.94
CA GLY A 35 -5.75 3.22 3.98
C GLY A 35 -4.42 2.63 3.51
N ALA A 36 -3.31 3.24 3.95
CA ALA A 36 -1.99 2.76 3.61
C ALA A 36 -1.70 1.48 4.40
N VAL A 37 -1.59 0.35 3.70
CA VAL A 37 -1.23 -0.92 4.33
C VAL A 37 0.17 -1.31 3.95
N ASP A 38 1.08 -1.20 4.90
CA ASP A 38 2.42 -1.76 4.82
C ASP A 38 2.47 -3.19 5.40
N VAL A 39 3.63 -3.83 5.25
CA VAL A 39 3.86 -5.23 5.65
C VAL A 39 3.71 -5.43 7.17
N GLU A 40 4.12 -4.48 7.99
CA GLU A 40 4.01 -4.58 9.45
C GLU A 40 2.56 -4.45 9.90
N THR A 41 1.82 -3.49 9.34
CA THR A 41 0.38 -3.33 9.57
C THR A 41 -0.38 -4.61 9.21
N LEU A 42 -0.10 -5.20 8.04
CA LEU A 42 -0.72 -6.45 7.63
C LEU A 42 -0.38 -7.61 8.58
N ARG A 43 0.89 -7.70 9.02
CA ARG A 43 1.34 -8.74 9.95
C ARG A 43 0.65 -8.62 11.31
N ALA A 44 0.49 -7.41 11.84
CA ALA A 44 -0.21 -7.16 13.10
C ALA A 44 -1.70 -7.56 13.03
N VAL A 45 -2.39 -7.21 11.95
CA VAL A 45 -3.77 -7.62 11.71
C VAL A 45 -3.89 -9.14 11.62
N LEU A 46 -3.00 -9.82 10.90
CA LEU A 46 -3.03 -11.28 10.82
C LEU A 46 -2.72 -11.95 12.17
N ALA A 47 -1.88 -11.35 13.01
CA ALA A 47 -1.59 -11.85 14.34
C ALA A 47 -2.78 -11.72 15.30
N SER A 48 -3.56 -10.63 15.23
CA SER A 48 -4.74 -10.45 16.08
C SER A 48 -5.88 -11.42 15.76
N LEU A 49 -5.85 -12.06 14.59
CA LEU A 49 -6.83 -13.04 14.14
C LEU A 49 -6.48 -14.48 14.54
N ARG A 50 -5.24 -14.73 14.99
CA ARG A 50 -4.85 -16.01 15.60
C ARG A 50 -5.26 -16.00 17.07
N SER A 51 -6.50 -16.39 17.34
CA SER A 51 -6.98 -16.71 18.69
C SER A 51 -6.27 -17.94 19.27
#